data_AF-A0A1S1P7J6-F1
#
_entry.id   AF-A0A1S1P7J6-F1
#
_cell.length_a   1.000
_cell.length_b   1.000
_cell.length_c   1.000
_cell.angle_alpha   90.00
_cell.angle_beta   90.00
_cell.angle_gamma   90.00
#
_symmetry.space_group_name_H-M   'P 1'
#
loop_
_entity.id
_entity.type
_entity.pdbx_description
1 polymer ?
#
loop_
_entity_poly.entity_id
_entity_poly.type
_entity_poly.pdbx_seq_one_letter_code
_entity_poly.pdbx_strand_id
1 'polypeptide(L)' 'MTDELDALALAYEPRPHPGPVLIVRSESVPVGPALDPMLGWRAYAENCESVSVPGFGHEGAFSPAGCRVMAAKISLMACR' A
#
# COMPACT_ATOMS: atom_id res chain seq x y z
N MET A 1 8.03 -4.34 -23.02
CA MET A 1 7.75 -5.28 -21.91
C MET A 1 6.76 -4.71 -20.89
N THR A 2 6.28 -3.48 -21.07
CA THR A 2 5.29 -2.80 -20.23
C THR A 2 3.85 -3.18 -20.60
N ASP A 3 3.58 -3.33 -21.89
CA ASP A 3 2.20 -3.41 -22.41
C ASP A 3 1.45 -4.68 -21.97
N GLU A 4 2.14 -5.81 -21.84
CA GLU A 4 1.54 -7.06 -21.36
C GLU A 4 1.23 -7.03 -19.87
N LEU A 5 2.11 -6.42 -19.05
CA LEU A 5 1.88 -6.29 -17.61
C LEU A 5 0.73 -5.33 -17.32
N ASP A 6 0.66 -4.22 -18.07
CA ASP A 6 -0.45 -3.26 -17.96
C ASP A 6 -1.77 -3.89 -18.40
N ALA A 7 -1.78 -4.66 -19.48
CA ALA A 7 -2.98 -5.41 -19.92
C ALA A 7 -3.44 -6.42 -18.86
N LEU A 8 -2.51 -7.13 -18.20
CA LEU A 8 -2.84 -8.04 -17.11
C LEU A 8 -3.38 -7.30 -15.89
N ALA A 9 -2.79 -6.17 -15.52
CA ALA A 9 -3.26 -5.34 -14.40
C ALA A 9 -4.67 -4.80 -14.66
N LEU A 10 -4.97 -4.38 -15.89
CA LEU A 10 -6.28 -3.87 -16.30
C LEU A 10 -7.35 -4.97 -16.37
N ALA A 11 -6.97 -6.20 -16.71
CA ALA A 11 -7.87 -7.35 -16.77
C ALA A 11 -8.11 -8.01 -15.41
N TYR A 12 -7.36 -7.63 -14.36
CA TYR A 12 -7.47 -8.24 -13.05
C TYR A 12 -8.74 -7.77 -12.33
N GLU A 13 -9.63 -8.71 -12.00
CA GLU A 13 -10.78 -8.47 -11.14
C GLU A 13 -10.44 -8.79 -9.67
N PRO A 14 -10.27 -7.77 -8.81
CA PRO A 14 -9.95 -7.98 -7.41
C PRO A 14 -11.10 -8.65 -6.65
N ARG A 15 -10.75 -9.63 -5.81
CA ARG A 15 -11.67 -10.28 -4.88
C ARG A 15 -11.56 -9.66 -3.48
N PRO A 16 -12.59 -9.78 -2.63
CA PRO A 16 -12.48 -9.41 -1.22
C PRO A 16 -11.29 -10.10 -0.55
N HIS A 17 -10.53 -9.34 0.25
CA HIS A 17 -9.40 -9.82 1.03
C HIS A 17 -9.82 -10.00 2.49
N PRO A 18 -9.74 -11.22 3.06
CA PRO A 18 -10.26 -11.50 4.40
C PRO A 18 -9.32 -11.05 5.52
N GLY A 19 -8.07 -10.70 5.21
CA GLY A 19 -7.04 -10.34 6.17
C GLY A 19 -6.93 -8.83 6.42
N PRO A 20 -6.14 -8.43 7.43
CA PRO A 20 -5.77 -7.04 7.62
C PRO A 20 -4.84 -6.55 6.51
N VAL A 21 -5.07 -5.33 6.03
CA VAL A 21 -4.26 -4.67 5.00
C VAL A 21 -3.53 -3.47 5.62
N LEU A 22 -2.21 -3.44 5.44
CA LEU A 22 -1.36 -2.30 5.78
C LEU A 22 -0.81 -1.67 4.50
N ILE A 23 -1.08 -0.38 4.28
CA ILE A 23 -0.53 0.40 3.18
C ILE A 23 0.54 1.35 3.73
N VAL A 24 1.81 1.08 3.39
CA VAL A 24 2.95 1.98 3.70
C VAL A 24 3.22 2.85 2.47
N ARG A 25 3.21 4.18 2.63
CA ARG A 25 3.34 5.11 1.50
C ARG A 25 4.39 6.15 1.76
N SER A 26 5.08 6.58 0.71
CA SER A 26 5.89 7.79 0.79
C SER A 26 4.99 9.02 0.92
N GLU A 27 5.37 9.95 1.80
CA GLU A 27 4.73 11.26 1.97
C GLU A 27 4.74 12.11 0.69
N SER A 28 5.73 11.91 -0.19
CA SER A 28 5.84 12.64 -1.45
C SER A 28 4.86 12.17 -2.51
N VAL A 29 4.30 10.97 -2.38
CA VAL A 29 3.31 10.44 -3.32
C VAL A 29 1.98 11.08 -2.95
N PRO A 30 1.39 11.91 -3.84
CA PRO A 30 0.07 12.46 -3.57
C PRO A 30 -0.93 11.31 -3.39
N VAL A 31 -1.96 11.54 -2.60
CA VAL A 31 -3.05 10.59 -2.27
C VAL A 31 -3.92 10.19 -3.50
N GLY A 32 -3.39 10.28 -4.72
CA GLY A 32 -4.08 10.05 -5.97
C GLY A 32 -5.15 11.12 -6.26
N PRO A 33 -5.78 11.06 -7.44
CA PRO A 33 -6.86 11.98 -7.83
C PRO A 33 -8.08 11.91 -6.91
N ALA A 34 -8.26 10.82 -6.17
CA ALA A 34 -9.36 10.61 -5.22
C ALA A 34 -9.03 10.97 -3.76
N LEU A 35 -7.80 11.43 -3.47
CA LEU A 35 -7.30 11.70 -2.12
C LEU A 35 -7.46 10.50 -1.13
N ASP A 36 -7.49 9.27 -1.62
CA ASP A 36 -7.68 8.09 -0.77
C ASP A 36 -6.34 7.58 -0.21
N PRO A 37 -6.09 7.68 1.12
CA PRO A 37 -4.90 7.13 1.73
C PRO A 37 -4.76 5.61 1.58
N MET A 38 -5.87 4.92 1.35
CA MET A 38 -5.94 3.47 1.22
C MET A 38 -5.85 2.97 -0.23
N LEU A 39 -5.68 3.86 -1.23
CA LEU A 39 -5.51 3.48 -2.64
C LEU A 39 -6.59 2.49 -3.15
N GLY A 40 -7.84 2.64 -2.69
CA GLY A 40 -8.98 1.81 -3.08
C GLY A 40 -9.18 0.52 -2.25
N TRP A 41 -8.26 0.18 -1.34
CA TRP A 41 -8.32 -1.09 -0.59
C TRP A 41 -9.54 -1.24 0.33
N ARG A 42 -10.17 -0.13 0.75
CA ARG A 42 -11.39 -0.17 1.56
C ARG A 42 -12.57 -0.85 0.87
N ALA A 43 -12.58 -0.91 -0.46
CA ALA A 43 -13.61 -1.64 -1.20
C ALA A 43 -13.47 -3.16 -1.11
N TYR A 44 -12.31 -3.66 -0.66
CA TYR A 44 -11.95 -5.08 -0.70
C TYR A 44 -11.58 -5.65 0.67
N ALA A 45 -11.25 -4.83 1.67
CA ALA A 45 -10.86 -5.29 3.00
C ALA A 45 -11.51 -4.44 4.12
N GLU A 46 -12.02 -5.12 5.15
CA GLU A 46 -12.69 -4.47 6.29
C GLU A 46 -11.68 -3.85 7.27
N ASN A 47 -10.54 -4.49 7.48
CA ASN A 47 -9.51 -4.04 8.41
C ASN A 47 -8.31 -3.44 7.65
N CYS A 48 -8.32 -2.13 7.53
CA CYS A 48 -7.39 -1.37 6.71
C CYS A 48 -6.63 -0.33 7.55
N GLU A 49 -5.31 -0.32 7.47
CA GLU A 49 -4.45 0.72 8.05
C GLU A 49 -3.54 1.32 6.97
N SER A 50 -3.29 2.63 7.04
CA SER A 50 -2.28 3.30 6.21
C SER A 50 -1.30 4.09 7.08
N VAL A 51 -0.03 4.09 6.70
CA VAL A 51 1.00 4.95 7.29
C VAL A 51 1.79 5.66 6.19
N SER A 52 2.03 6.96 6.40
CA SER A 52 2.93 7.75 5.55
C SER A 52 4.33 7.76 6.16
N VAL A 53 5.34 7.63 5.33
CA VAL A 53 6.76 7.62 5.72
C VAL A 53 7.56 8.61 4.87
N PRO A 54 8.62 9.22 5.42
CA PRO A 54 9.50 10.08 4.64
C PRO A 54 10.13 9.33 3.46
N GLY A 55 10.14 9.97 2.30
CA GLY A 55 10.75 9.44 1.08
C GLY A 55 10.31 10.21 -0.16
N PHE A 56 10.97 9.97 -1.29
CA PHE A 56 10.60 10.54 -2.59
C PHE A 56 10.09 9.45 -3.55
N GLY A 57 9.02 9.74 -4.28
CA GLY A 57 8.39 8.79 -5.21
C GLY A 57 7.74 7.59 -4.52
N HIS A 58 7.23 6.65 -5.32
CA HIS A 58 6.70 5.38 -4.81
C HIS A 58 7.77 4.60 -4.05
N GLU A 59 9.00 4.64 -4.56
CA GLU A 59 10.19 3.99 -4.01
C GLU A 59 10.55 4.50 -2.61
N GLY A 60 10.15 5.72 -2.27
CA GLY A 60 10.37 6.32 -0.95
C GLY A 60 9.76 5.51 0.20
N ALA A 61 8.70 4.73 -0.06
CA ALA A 61 8.12 3.80 0.92
C ALA A 61 9.10 2.69 1.34
N PHE A 62 10.07 2.36 0.49
CA PHE A 62 11.12 1.37 0.71
C PHE A 62 12.46 1.98 1.17
N SER A 63 12.47 3.27 1.52
CA SER A 63 13.64 3.91 2.12
C SER A 63 14.00 3.22 3.45
N PRO A 64 15.23 3.40 3.98
CA PRO A 64 15.58 2.88 5.30
C PRO A 64 14.61 3.30 6.41
N ALA A 65 14.02 4.50 6.31
CA ALA A 65 12.98 4.95 7.24
C ALA A 65 11.66 4.17 7.05
N GLY A 66 11.22 4.03 5.80
CA GLY A 66 10.02 3.26 5.45
C GLY A 66 10.12 1.80 5.84
N CYS A 67 11.24 1.14 5.54
CA CYS A 67 11.51 -0.24 5.94
C CYS A 67 11.50 -0.45 7.45
N ARG A 68 12.02 0.50 8.24
CA ARG A 68 11.94 0.43 9.71
C ARG A 68 10.50 0.48 10.21
N VAL A 69 9.68 1.39 9.68
CA VAL A 69 8.26 1.49 10.02
C VAL A 69 7.51 0.23 9.60
N MET A 70 7.76 -0.27 8.39
CA MET A 70 7.15 -1.48 7.85
C MET A 70 7.49 -2.70 8.73
N ALA A 71 8.76 -2.88 9.07
CA ALA A 71 9.21 -3.97 9.95
C ALA A 71 8.54 -3.90 11.33
N ALA A 72 8.46 -2.71 11.94
CA ALA A 72 7.81 -2.52 13.22
C ALA A 72 6.31 -2.87 13.17
N LYS A 73 5.59 -2.42 12.14
CA LYS A 73 4.16 -2.70 11.96
C LYS A 73 3.89 -4.18 11.72
N ILE A 74 4.65 -4.83 10.84
CA ILE A 74 4.52 -6.27 10.57
C ILE A 74 4.77 -7.07 11.86
N SER A 75 5.80 -6.70 12.64
CA SER A 75 6.10 -7.37 13.92
C SER A 75 4.93 -7.26 14.90
N LEU A 76 4.31 -6.08 15.01
CA LEU A 76 3.13 -5.87 15.86
C LEU A 76 1.90 -6.67 15.39
N MET A 77 1.74 -6.87 14.09
CA MET A 77 0.64 -7.66 13.52
C MET A 77 0.87 -9.16 13.74
N ALA A 78 2.12 -9.63 13.65
CA ALA A 78 2.47 -11.04 13.87
C ALA A 78 2.35 -11.48 15.33
N CYS A 79 2.34 -10.54 16.27
CA CYS A 79 2.16 -10.80 17.70
C CYS A 79 0.69 -10.83 18.16
N ARG A 80 -0.28 -10.67 17.26
CA ARG A 80 -1.72 -10.70 17.54
C ARG A 80 -2.32 -12.03 17.10
#